data_AF-A0A3C0G8T8-F1
#
_entry.id   AF-A0A3C0G8T8-F1
#
_cell.length_a   1.000
_cell.length_b   1.000
_cell.length_c   1.000
_cell.angle_alpha   90.00
_cell.angle_beta   90.00
_cell.angle_gamma   90.00
#
_symmetry.space_group_name_H-M   'P 1'
#
loop_
_entity.id
_entity.type
_entity.pdbx_description
1 polymer ?
#
loop_
_entity_poly.entity_id
_entity_poly.type
_entity_poly.pdbx_seq_one_letter_code
_entity_poly.pdbx_strand_id
1 'polypeptide(L)'
;AQQKLNPLVRKVESAISGADSVLVNVNSVLDENTKKELKEVIGGLNELITSLNGSASTLNTVLAGNEEKLNTSFENFEKLTANFANLSDSLNAAGLGRTLASLESTMANLDQLTAKIENGDGSMGLLMNDKELYSNLNNASRELDLLLQDFRLNPKRYVNVSVFGKKQKDYELPEDDPAANSIEN
;
A
#
# COMPACT_ATOMS: atom_id res chain seq x y z
N ALA A 1 49.41 87.35 -20.48
CA ALA A 1 49.73 86.03 -19.90
C ALA A 1 48.94 85.73 -18.61
N GLN A 2 48.77 86.70 -17.69
CA GLN A 2 48.15 86.48 -16.38
C GLN A 2 46.66 86.07 -16.39
N GLN A 3 45.84 86.51 -17.37
CA GLN A 3 44.42 86.09 -17.45
C GLN A 3 44.21 84.63 -17.92
N LYS A 4 45.18 84.01 -18.61
CA LYS A 4 45.07 82.62 -19.09
C LYS A 4 45.52 81.57 -18.06
N LEU A 5 46.27 81.98 -17.02
CA LEU A 5 46.80 81.08 -15.98
C LEU A 5 45.74 80.69 -14.94
N ASN A 6 44.81 81.60 -14.63
CA ASN A 6 43.77 81.41 -13.61
C ASN A 6 42.87 80.17 -13.84
N PRO A 7 42.34 79.90 -15.06
CA PRO A 7 41.55 78.69 -15.30
C PRO A 7 42.37 77.39 -15.28
N LEU A 8 43.67 77.43 -15.57
CA LEU A 8 44.53 76.24 -15.50
C LEU A 8 44.83 75.86 -14.05
N VAL A 9 45.15 76.86 -13.21
CA VAL A 9 45.38 76.69 -11.77
C VAL A 9 44.14 76.10 -11.09
N ARG A 10 42.95 76.62 -11.38
CA ARG A 10 41.68 76.06 -10.84
C ARG A 10 41.45 74.61 -11.23
N LYS A 11 41.77 74.23 -12.48
CA LYS A 11 41.66 72.82 -12.93
C LYS A 11 42.61 71.90 -12.16
N VAL A 12 43.83 72.37 -11.87
CA VAL A 12 44.81 71.61 -11.08
C VAL A 12 44.35 71.47 -9.63
N GLU A 13 43.86 72.55 -9.01
CA GLU A 13 43.31 72.52 -7.65
C GLU A 13 42.11 71.58 -7.54
N SER A 14 41.17 71.64 -8.50
CA SER A 14 40.04 70.70 -8.54
C SER A 14 40.48 69.26 -8.76
N ALA A 15 41.50 69.00 -9.60
CA ALA A 15 42.02 67.66 -9.81
C ALA A 15 42.68 67.09 -8.55
N ILE A 16 43.46 67.91 -7.82
CA ILE A 16 44.09 67.53 -6.55
C ILE A 16 43.03 67.27 -5.49
N SER A 17 42.02 68.14 -5.36
CA SER A 17 40.91 67.93 -4.42
C SER A 17 40.09 66.68 -4.75
N GLY A 18 39.87 66.40 -6.05
CA GLY A 18 39.25 65.17 -6.51
C GLY A 18 40.09 63.93 -6.18
N ALA A 19 41.41 63.99 -6.38
CA ALA A 19 42.32 62.91 -6.02
C ALA A 19 42.37 62.66 -4.51
N ASP A 20 42.40 63.72 -3.69
CA ASP A 20 42.34 63.63 -2.23
C ASP A 20 41.05 62.99 -1.75
N SER A 21 39.90 63.40 -2.32
CA SER A 21 38.61 62.79 -2.03
C SER A 21 38.59 61.29 -2.39
N VAL A 22 39.18 60.89 -3.51
CA VAL A 22 39.33 59.47 -3.89
C VAL A 22 40.20 58.73 -2.88
N LEU A 23 41.34 59.30 -2.48
CA LEU A 23 42.25 58.67 -1.52
C LEU A 23 41.60 58.51 -0.14
N VAL A 24 40.88 59.52 0.34
CA VAL A 24 40.12 59.47 1.60
C VAL A 24 39.03 58.40 1.51
N ASN A 25 38.26 58.36 0.42
CA ASN A 25 37.20 57.37 0.23
C ASN A 25 37.76 55.94 0.16
N VAL A 26 38.86 55.73 -0.57
CA VAL A 26 39.54 54.42 -0.65
C VAL A 26 40.10 54.02 0.71
N ASN A 27 40.72 54.94 1.45
CA ASN A 27 41.26 54.65 2.78
C ASN A 27 40.15 54.38 3.81
N SER A 28 38.98 55.02 3.67
CA SER A 28 37.79 54.76 4.49
C SER A 28 37.21 53.37 4.23
N VAL A 29 37.22 52.90 2.97
CA VAL A 29 36.77 51.53 2.61
C VAL A 29 37.82 50.47 2.93
N LEU A 30 39.11 50.81 2.89
CA LEU A 30 40.22 49.90 3.19
C LEU A 30 40.79 50.13 4.59
N ASP A 31 39.95 50.61 5.51
CA ASP A 31 40.33 50.77 6.90
C ASP A 31 40.53 49.40 7.56
N GLU A 32 41.17 49.40 8.73
CA GLU A 32 41.50 48.16 9.43
C GLU A 32 40.25 47.38 9.88
N ASN A 33 39.13 48.06 10.15
CA ASN A 33 37.89 47.37 10.52
C ASN A 33 37.31 46.65 9.31
N THR A 34 37.17 47.30 8.16
CA THR A 34 36.65 46.64 6.94
C THR A 34 37.52 45.45 6.53
N LYS A 35 38.86 45.59 6.63
CA LYS A 35 39.79 44.46 6.38
C LYS A 35 39.57 43.30 7.36
N LYS A 36 39.32 43.58 8.63
CA LYS A 36 39.05 42.57 9.65
C LYS A 36 37.73 41.86 9.38
N GLU A 37 36.65 42.61 9.16
CA GLU A 37 35.33 42.06 8.85
C GLU A 37 35.36 41.19 7.59
N LEU A 38 36.08 41.62 6.55
CA LEU A 38 36.26 40.81 5.34
C LEU A 38 36.97 39.49 5.63
N LYS A 39 38.01 39.49 6.47
CA LYS A 39 38.69 38.25 6.90
C LYS A 39 37.76 37.34 7.68
N GLU A 40 36.94 37.88 8.57
CA GLU A 40 35.95 37.13 9.34
C GLU A 40 34.88 36.51 8.44
N VAL A 41 34.36 37.27 7.47
CA VAL A 41 33.40 36.78 6.47
C VAL A 41 33.99 35.66 5.63
N ILE A 42 35.23 35.80 5.15
CA ILE A 42 35.92 34.75 4.39
C ILE A 42 36.12 33.50 5.26
N GLY A 43 36.48 33.67 6.53
CA GLY A 43 36.57 32.57 7.49
C GLY A 43 35.25 31.83 7.66
N GLY A 44 34.17 32.55 7.93
CA GLY A 44 32.83 31.99 8.06
C GLY A 44 32.33 31.31 6.78
N LEU A 45 32.68 31.86 5.61
CA LEU A 45 32.35 31.24 4.32
C LEU A 45 33.08 29.90 4.13
N ASN A 46 34.34 29.81 4.54
CA ASN A 46 35.09 28.55 4.51
C ASN A 46 34.48 27.47 5.43
N GLU A 47 34.06 27.88 6.63
CA GLU A 47 33.35 26.98 7.57
C GLU A 47 32.01 26.50 6.99
N LEU A 48 31.23 27.43 6.39
CA LEU A 48 29.97 27.10 5.73
C LEU A 48 30.17 26.10 4.59
N ILE A 49 31.15 26.33 3.72
CA ILE A 49 31.46 25.42 2.60
C ILE A 49 31.84 24.03 3.13
N THR A 50 32.62 23.96 4.20
CA THR A 50 32.99 22.69 4.84
C THR A 50 31.77 21.95 5.39
N SER A 51 30.87 22.66 6.06
CA SER A 51 29.62 22.10 6.58
C SER A 51 28.69 21.61 5.46
N LEU A 52 28.57 22.38 4.39
CA LEU A 52 27.77 22.01 3.22
C LEU A 52 28.33 20.75 2.53
N ASN A 53 29.65 20.64 2.37
CA ASN A 53 30.29 19.45 1.82
C ASN A 53 30.07 18.21 2.69
N GLY A 54 30.17 18.34 4.02
CA GLY A 54 29.87 17.26 4.95
C GLY A 54 28.41 16.82 4.90
N SER A 55 27.49 17.78 4.79
CA SER A 55 26.05 17.53 4.65
C SER A 55 25.74 16.79 3.35
N ALA A 56 26.31 17.23 2.22
CA ALA A 56 26.15 16.57 0.92
C ALA A 56 26.71 15.14 0.93
N SER A 57 27.88 14.92 1.56
CA SER A 57 28.46 13.58 1.72
C SER A 57 27.58 12.66 2.57
N THR A 58 27.02 13.17 3.66
CA THR A 58 26.09 12.42 4.52
C THR A 58 24.83 12.04 3.75
N LEU A 59 24.24 12.99 3.02
CA LEU A 59 23.07 12.74 2.17
C LEU A 59 23.36 11.65 1.12
N ASN A 60 24.48 11.74 0.42
CA ASN A 60 24.89 10.74 -0.55
C ASN A 60 25.03 9.34 0.08
N THR A 61 25.61 9.27 1.28
CA THR A 61 25.78 8.00 2.01
C THR A 61 24.43 7.41 2.44
N VAL A 62 23.51 8.24 2.93
CA VAL A 62 22.16 7.81 3.32
C VAL A 62 21.39 7.31 2.09
N LEU A 63 21.46 8.01 0.97
CA LEU A 63 20.79 7.60 -0.26
C LEU A 63 21.36 6.28 -0.80
N ALA A 64 22.68 6.18 -0.95
CA ALA A 64 23.34 4.98 -1.44
C ALA A 64 23.11 3.77 -0.50
N GLY A 65 23.17 3.97 0.82
CA GLY A 65 22.95 2.91 1.80
C GLY A 65 21.50 2.42 1.89
N ASN A 66 20.54 3.13 1.29
CA ASN A 66 19.14 2.73 1.26
C ASN A 66 18.63 2.33 -0.14
N GLU A 67 19.37 2.58 -1.21
CA GLU A 67 18.98 2.25 -2.58
C GLU A 67 18.60 0.77 -2.74
N GLU A 68 19.45 -0.14 -2.27
CA GLU A 68 19.21 -1.59 -2.32
C GLU A 68 17.96 -2.01 -1.51
N LYS A 69 17.79 -1.43 -0.32
CA LYS A 69 16.62 -1.71 0.55
C LYS A 69 15.32 -1.21 -0.06
N LEU A 70 15.35 -0.03 -0.68
CA LEU A 70 14.20 0.53 -1.38
C LEU A 70 13.85 -0.34 -2.60
N ASN A 71 14.85 -0.72 -3.40
CA ASN A 71 14.63 -1.60 -4.54
C ASN A 71 14.02 -2.95 -4.11
N THR A 72 14.57 -3.57 -3.07
CA THR A 72 14.03 -4.82 -2.50
C THR A 72 12.60 -4.65 -1.97
N SER A 73 12.29 -3.49 -1.37
CA SER A 73 10.93 -3.19 -0.89
C SER A 73 9.93 -3.07 -2.05
N PHE A 74 10.33 -2.44 -3.15
CA PHE A 74 9.52 -2.36 -4.36
C PHE A 74 9.30 -3.73 -5.00
N GLU A 75 10.34 -4.56 -5.13
CA GLU A 75 10.21 -5.92 -5.65
C GLU A 75 9.29 -6.80 -4.79
N ASN A 76 9.38 -6.68 -3.46
CA ASN A 76 8.50 -7.41 -2.54
C ASN A 76 7.05 -6.92 -2.66
N PHE A 77 6.84 -5.62 -2.84
CA PHE A 77 5.51 -5.06 -3.06
C PHE A 77 4.90 -5.55 -4.38
N GLU A 78 5.68 -5.60 -5.46
CA GLU A 78 5.24 -6.16 -6.74
C GLU A 78 4.85 -7.65 -6.61
N LYS A 79 5.65 -8.45 -5.90
CA LYS A 79 5.31 -9.86 -5.62
C LYS A 79 4.03 -9.98 -4.79
N LEU A 80 3.85 -9.13 -3.78
CA LEU A 80 2.64 -9.11 -2.95
C LEU A 80 1.40 -8.81 -3.80
N THR A 81 1.45 -7.77 -4.63
CA THR A 81 0.31 -7.37 -5.47
C THR A 81 -0.01 -8.44 -6.53
N ALA A 82 1.00 -9.08 -7.12
CA ALA A 82 0.80 -10.19 -8.04
C ALA A 82 0.15 -11.41 -7.35
N ASN A 83 0.64 -11.79 -6.15
CA ASN A 83 0.05 -12.88 -5.38
C ASN A 83 -1.40 -12.56 -4.96
N PHE A 84 -1.69 -11.31 -4.60
CA PHE A 84 -3.03 -10.87 -4.28
C PHE A 84 -3.98 -10.92 -5.48
N ALA A 85 -3.52 -10.51 -6.67
CA ALA A 85 -4.30 -10.64 -7.90
C ALA A 85 -4.64 -12.12 -8.19
N ASN A 86 -3.65 -13.02 -8.13
CA ASN A 86 -3.86 -14.46 -8.30
C ASN A 86 -4.82 -15.06 -7.26
N LEU A 87 -4.72 -14.61 -6.01
CA LEU A 87 -5.64 -15.02 -4.93
C LEU A 87 -7.07 -14.57 -5.24
N SER A 88 -7.25 -13.30 -5.62
CA SER A 88 -8.54 -12.73 -5.98
C SER A 88 -9.17 -13.49 -7.16
N ASP A 89 -8.39 -13.79 -8.19
CA ASP A 89 -8.86 -14.57 -9.34
C ASP A 89 -9.23 -16.00 -8.95
N SER A 90 -8.45 -16.65 -8.09
CA SER A 90 -8.74 -17.99 -7.59
C SER A 90 -10.03 -18.03 -6.76
N LEU A 91 -10.27 -17.03 -5.92
CA LEU A 91 -11.51 -16.89 -5.14
C LEU A 91 -12.73 -16.68 -6.05
N ASN A 92 -12.59 -15.87 -7.09
CA ASN A 92 -13.64 -15.66 -8.09
C ASN A 92 -13.92 -16.94 -8.91
N ALA A 93 -12.86 -17.62 -9.35
CA ALA A 93 -12.94 -18.86 -10.12
C ALA A 93 -13.56 -20.02 -9.33
N ALA A 94 -13.27 -20.10 -8.01
CA ALA A 94 -13.87 -21.08 -7.11
C ALA A 94 -15.40 -20.94 -7.01
N GLY A 95 -15.99 -19.84 -7.52
CA GLY A 95 -17.44 -19.71 -7.67
C GLY A 95 -18.20 -19.68 -6.34
N LEU A 96 -17.51 -19.48 -5.22
CA LEU A 96 -18.06 -19.63 -3.87
C LEU A 96 -19.33 -18.79 -3.65
N GLY A 97 -19.36 -17.57 -4.18
CA GLY A 97 -20.55 -16.72 -4.13
C GLY A 97 -21.74 -17.30 -4.91
N ARG A 98 -21.50 -17.88 -6.10
CA ARG A 98 -22.55 -18.52 -6.89
C ARG A 98 -23.03 -19.82 -6.23
N THR A 99 -22.11 -20.61 -5.69
CA THR A 99 -22.43 -21.85 -4.97
C THR A 99 -23.26 -21.56 -3.72
N LEU A 100 -22.87 -20.56 -2.92
CA LEU A 100 -23.61 -20.17 -1.72
C LEU A 100 -25.02 -19.68 -2.06
N ALA A 101 -25.16 -18.82 -3.08
CA ALA A 101 -26.47 -18.35 -3.54
C ALA A 101 -27.36 -19.50 -4.06
N SER A 102 -26.77 -20.48 -4.77
CA SER A 102 -27.50 -21.65 -5.26
C SER A 102 -27.95 -22.55 -4.10
N LEU A 103 -27.13 -22.69 -3.05
CA LEU A 103 -27.46 -23.47 -1.87
C LEU A 103 -28.56 -22.79 -1.03
N GLU A 104 -28.48 -21.48 -0.83
CA GLU A 104 -29.53 -20.67 -0.19
C GLU A 104 -30.87 -20.81 -0.93
N SER A 105 -30.85 -20.74 -2.26
CA SER A 105 -32.07 -20.96 -3.06
C SER A 105 -32.61 -22.38 -2.92
N THR A 106 -31.73 -23.38 -2.81
CA THR A 106 -32.14 -24.78 -2.64
C THR A 106 -32.78 -24.99 -1.27
N MET A 107 -32.20 -24.42 -0.20
CA MET A 107 -32.79 -24.40 1.14
C MET A 107 -34.16 -23.74 1.14
N ALA A 108 -34.29 -22.55 0.55
CA ALA A 108 -35.58 -21.86 0.48
C ALA A 108 -36.66 -22.69 -0.25
N ASN A 109 -36.29 -23.41 -1.31
CA ASN A 109 -37.21 -24.31 -2.02
C ASN A 109 -37.58 -25.54 -1.17
N LEU A 110 -36.62 -26.10 -0.42
CA LEU A 110 -36.86 -27.22 0.49
C LEU A 110 -37.76 -26.82 1.67
N ASP A 111 -37.58 -25.63 2.22
CA ASP A 111 -38.46 -25.08 3.26
C ASP A 111 -39.88 -24.90 2.74
N GLN A 112 -40.04 -24.36 1.53
CA GLN A 112 -41.36 -24.23 0.89
C GLN A 112 -42.02 -25.58 0.60
N LEU A 113 -41.24 -26.59 0.19
CA LEU A 113 -41.75 -27.94 -0.02
C LEU A 113 -42.22 -28.55 1.31
N THR A 114 -41.40 -28.46 2.35
CA THR A 114 -41.72 -28.96 3.70
C THR A 114 -42.98 -28.27 4.25
N ALA A 115 -43.13 -26.96 4.06
CA ALA A 115 -44.33 -26.22 4.47
C ALA A 115 -45.59 -26.63 3.69
N LYS A 116 -45.48 -26.93 2.39
CA LYS A 116 -46.63 -27.44 1.60
C LYS A 116 -47.05 -28.84 2.04
N ILE A 117 -46.08 -29.69 2.40
CA ILE A 117 -46.35 -31.03 2.96
C ILE A 117 -47.06 -30.90 4.31
N GLU A 118 -46.58 -30.02 5.20
CA GLU A 118 -47.20 -29.78 6.51
C GLU A 118 -48.65 -29.30 6.41
N ASN A 119 -48.93 -28.40 5.45
CA ASN A 119 -50.28 -27.87 5.23
C ASN A 119 -51.19 -28.82 4.44
N GLY A 120 -50.68 -29.97 3.95
CA GLY A 120 -51.45 -30.97 3.20
C GLY A 120 -51.85 -30.53 1.78
N ASP A 121 -51.14 -29.56 1.20
CA ASP A 121 -51.49 -28.99 -0.11
C ASP A 121 -51.03 -29.87 -1.29
N GLY A 122 -51.96 -30.25 -2.17
CA GLY A 122 -51.70 -30.93 -3.46
C GLY A 122 -51.80 -32.47 -3.45
N SER A 123 -51.61 -33.09 -4.62
CA SER A 123 -51.67 -34.56 -4.79
C SER A 123 -50.57 -35.33 -4.04
N MET A 124 -49.48 -34.64 -3.66
CA MET A 124 -48.45 -35.15 -2.76
C MET A 124 -48.91 -35.12 -1.29
N GLY A 125 -49.62 -34.09 -0.83
CA GLY A 125 -50.26 -34.07 0.50
C GLY A 125 -51.29 -35.19 0.69
N LEU A 126 -51.86 -35.71 -0.41
CA LEU A 126 -52.77 -36.86 -0.43
C LEU A 126 -52.05 -38.23 -0.45
N LEU A 127 -50.76 -38.31 -0.80
CA LEU A 127 -49.97 -39.55 -0.91
C LEU A 127 -48.92 -39.70 0.19
N MET A 128 -48.43 -38.58 0.73
CA MET A 128 -47.27 -38.49 1.63
C MET A 128 -47.74 -38.35 3.09
N ASN A 129 -48.27 -39.44 3.64
CA ASN A 129 -48.55 -39.57 5.07
C ASN A 129 -47.40 -40.27 5.80
N ASP A 130 -46.20 -40.26 5.22
CA ASP A 130 -45.02 -40.86 5.80
C ASP A 130 -44.27 -39.84 6.66
N LYS A 131 -44.52 -39.92 7.98
CA LYS A 131 -43.86 -39.09 8.98
C LYS A 131 -42.34 -39.23 8.93
N GLU A 132 -41.83 -40.37 8.45
CA GLU A 132 -40.41 -40.63 8.34
C GLU A 132 -39.76 -39.76 7.25
N LEU A 133 -40.39 -39.65 6.08
CA LEU A 133 -39.89 -38.80 5.00
C LEU A 133 -39.87 -37.31 5.40
N TYR A 134 -40.92 -36.84 6.07
CA TYR A 134 -40.96 -35.47 6.59
C TYR A 134 -39.84 -35.23 7.62
N SER A 135 -39.67 -36.14 8.57
CA SER A 135 -38.61 -36.07 9.57
C SER A 135 -37.22 -36.07 8.92
N ASN A 136 -36.99 -36.91 7.92
CA ASN A 136 -35.71 -37.02 7.22
C ASN A 136 -35.39 -35.76 6.42
N LEU A 137 -36.37 -35.16 5.72
CA LEU A 137 -36.20 -33.90 5.00
C LEU A 137 -35.91 -32.73 5.95
N ASN A 138 -36.63 -32.63 7.06
CA ASN A 138 -36.41 -31.58 8.05
C ASN A 138 -35.03 -31.72 8.71
N ASN A 139 -34.62 -32.94 9.04
CA ASN A 139 -33.28 -33.21 9.57
C ASN A 139 -32.19 -32.87 8.55
N ALA A 140 -32.36 -33.26 7.28
CA ALA A 140 -31.42 -32.91 6.21
C ALA A 140 -31.31 -31.40 6.00
N SER A 141 -32.43 -30.66 6.06
CA SER A 141 -32.42 -29.19 5.98
C SER A 141 -31.61 -28.57 7.12
N ARG A 142 -31.82 -29.07 8.34
CA ARG A 142 -31.08 -28.62 9.53
C ARG A 142 -29.58 -28.93 9.45
N GLU A 143 -29.18 -30.13 9.04
CA GLU A 143 -27.77 -30.47 8.89
C GLU A 143 -27.07 -29.62 7.82
N LEU A 144 -27.78 -29.31 6.73
CA LEU A 144 -27.26 -28.45 5.68
C LEU A 144 -27.15 -26.97 6.14
N ASP A 145 -28.09 -26.47 6.94
CA ASP A 145 -27.99 -25.16 7.58
C ASP A 145 -26.78 -25.09 8.53
N LEU A 146 -26.55 -26.13 9.35
CA LEU A 146 -25.37 -26.22 10.21
C LEU A 146 -24.07 -26.24 9.41
N LEU A 147 -24.03 -26.99 8.31
CA LEU A 147 -22.88 -27.02 7.41
C LEU A 147 -22.62 -25.65 6.76
N LEU A 148 -23.67 -24.94 6.33
CA LEU A 148 -23.55 -23.59 5.78
C LEU A 148 -23.05 -22.59 6.81
N GLN A 149 -23.57 -22.65 8.03
CA GLN A 149 -23.10 -21.83 9.14
C GLN A 149 -21.62 -22.10 9.44
N ASP A 150 -21.21 -23.37 9.49
CA ASP A 150 -19.82 -23.75 9.72
C ASP A 150 -18.92 -23.34 8.55
N PHE A 151 -19.36 -23.47 7.30
CA PHE A 151 -18.63 -22.96 6.14
C PHE A 151 -18.42 -21.45 6.21
N ARG A 152 -19.45 -20.69 6.62
CA ARG A 152 -19.39 -19.23 6.78
C ARG A 152 -18.46 -18.82 7.92
N LEU A 153 -18.47 -19.55 9.04
CA LEU A 153 -17.63 -19.27 10.21
C LEU A 153 -16.19 -19.77 10.04
N ASN A 154 -16.00 -20.88 9.31
CA ASN A 154 -14.73 -21.61 9.18
C ASN A 154 -14.37 -21.94 7.71
N PRO A 155 -14.32 -20.96 6.79
CA PRO A 155 -14.17 -21.23 5.35
C PRO A 155 -12.84 -21.92 4.98
N LYS A 156 -11.80 -21.78 5.82
CA LYS A 156 -10.48 -22.42 5.60
C LYS A 156 -10.52 -23.96 5.61
N ARG A 157 -11.53 -24.57 6.26
CA ARG A 157 -11.66 -26.04 6.28
C ARG A 157 -12.06 -26.62 4.92
N TYR A 158 -12.69 -25.82 4.08
CA TYR A 158 -13.32 -26.25 2.83
C TYR A 158 -12.68 -25.63 1.60
N VAL A 159 -11.99 -24.49 1.76
CA VAL A 159 -11.36 -23.77 0.65
C VAL A 159 -9.86 -23.66 0.90
N ASN A 160 -9.08 -24.42 0.15
CA ASN A 160 -7.61 -24.34 0.14
C ASN A 160 -7.15 -23.48 -1.04
N VAL A 161 -6.91 -22.19 -0.79
CA VAL A 161 -6.40 -21.29 -1.84
C VAL A 161 -4.88 -21.33 -1.87
N SER A 162 -4.33 -21.80 -2.98
CA SER A 162 -2.88 -21.87 -3.19
C SER A 162 -2.36 -20.51 -3.69
N VAL A 163 -1.74 -19.74 -2.82
CA VAL A 163 -1.17 -18.41 -3.14
C VAL A 163 0.19 -18.48 -3.87
N PHE A 164 0.73 -19.68 -4.03
CA PHE A 164 1.90 -19.97 -4.83
C PHE A 164 1.46 -21.05 -5.81
N GLY A 165 1.66 -20.90 -7.12
CA GLY A 165 1.10 -21.72 -8.20
C GLY A 165 1.37 -23.24 -8.20
N LYS A 166 1.61 -23.86 -7.04
CA LYS A 166 1.49 -25.29 -6.80
C LYS A 166 0.05 -25.71 -7.08
N LYS A 167 -0.10 -26.67 -7.99
CA LYS A 167 -1.36 -27.33 -8.31
C LYS A 167 -1.97 -27.91 -7.03
N GLN A 168 -3.29 -27.78 -6.85
CA GLN A 168 -4.00 -28.51 -5.81
C GLN A 168 -3.75 -30.02 -6.00
N LYS A 169 -3.51 -30.74 -4.90
CA LYS A 169 -3.45 -32.20 -4.93
C LYS A 169 -4.85 -32.73 -5.23
N ASP A 170 -4.93 -33.76 -6.06
CA ASP A 170 -6.19 -34.44 -6.33
C ASP A 170 -6.79 -34.99 -5.03
N TYR A 171 -8.12 -34.97 -4.93
CA TYR A 171 -8.83 -35.51 -3.78
C TYR A 171 -8.71 -37.04 -3.77
N GLU A 172 -8.19 -37.59 -2.67
CA GLU A 172 -8.16 -39.02 -2.39
C GLU A 172 -9.24 -39.34 -1.34
N LEU A 173 -10.08 -40.36 -1.60
CA LEU A 173 -11.09 -40.78 -0.65
C LEU A 173 -10.42 -41.27 0.64
N PRO A 174 -10.85 -40.81 1.83
CA PRO A 174 -10.38 -41.36 3.10
C PRO A 174 -10.77 -42.83 3.25
N GLU A 175 -9.89 -43.62 3.87
CA GLU A 175 -10.13 -45.05 4.14
C GLU A 175 -11.33 -45.28 5.07
N ASP A 176 -11.57 -44.34 6.00
CA ASP A 176 -12.72 -44.30 6.90
C ASP A 176 -13.67 -43.14 6.54
N ASP A 177 -14.29 -43.17 5.37
CA ASP A 177 -15.30 -42.17 5.00
C ASP A 177 -16.62 -42.42 5.76
N PRO A 178 -17.04 -41.54 6.68
CA PRO A 178 -18.30 -41.71 7.40
C PRO A 178 -19.53 -41.70 6.47
N ALA A 179 -19.44 -41.12 5.26
CA ALA A 179 -20.52 -41.16 4.27
C ALA A 179 -20.66 -42.54 3.59
N ALA A 180 -19.61 -43.38 3.60
CA ALA A 180 -19.68 -44.74 3.06
C ALA A 180 -20.49 -45.68 3.98
N ASN A 181 -20.47 -45.43 5.30
CA ASN A 181 -21.15 -46.27 6.30
C ASN A 181 -22.66 -46.00 6.42
N SER A 182 -23.16 -44.92 5.79
CA SER A 182 -24.59 -44.52 5.85
C SER A 182 -25.47 -45.13 4.75
N ILE A 183 -24.92 -45.91 3.81
CA ILE A 183 -25.67 -46.48 2.68
C ILE A 183 -26.20 -47.90 3.00
N GLU A 184 -25.78 -48.53 4.10
CA GLU A 184 -26.09 -49.94 4.42
C GLU A 184 -27.19 -50.19 5.47
N ASN A 185 -27.93 -49.19 5.96
CA ASN A 185 -29.02 -49.41 6.92
C ASN A 185 -30.36 -48.83 6.46
#